data_AF-A0A0F0HL78-F1
#
_entry.id   AF-A0A0F0HL78-F1
#
_cell.length_a   1.000
_cell.length_b   1.000
_cell.length_c   1.000
_cell.angle_alpha   90.00
_cell.angle_beta   90.00
_cell.angle_gamma   90.00
#
_symmetry.space_group_name_H-M   'P 1'
#
loop_
_entity.id
_entity.type
_entity.pdbx_description
1 polymer ?
#
loop_
_entity_poly.entity_id
_entity_poly.type
_entity_poly.pdbx_seq_one_letter_code
_entity_poly.pdbx_strand_id
1 'polypeptide(L)'
;MWEILAELAVLMGDGPLRALRARRAQRRLAAGLPVRVPCSVRSERPGWPPQYTDGSLLITPARSTAAFGSRRYPCLEFEPGGEFFDPEPDTWYDHDWAATVYQPPGAGAAVNIQVHTRYLGPVRLALGKG
;
A
#
# COMPACT_ATOMS: atom_id res chain seq x y z
N MET A 1 -29.34 1.21 24.26
CA MET A 1 -29.66 1.67 22.88
C MET A 1 -28.69 2.76 22.37
N TRP A 2 -27.77 3.30 23.18
CA TRP A 2 -26.76 4.27 22.73
C TRP A 2 -25.48 3.61 22.18
N GLU A 3 -25.16 2.40 22.63
CA GLU A 3 -23.99 1.61 22.18
C GLU A 3 -24.08 1.23 20.69
N ILE A 4 -25.28 0.93 20.18
CA ILE A 4 -25.51 0.61 18.76
C ILE A 4 -25.24 1.83 17.86
N LEU A 5 -25.57 3.04 18.32
CA LEU A 5 -25.29 4.29 17.59
C LEU A 5 -23.80 4.64 17.61
N ALA A 6 -23.08 4.35 18.71
CA ALA A 6 -21.64 4.52 18.79
C ALA A 6 -20.90 3.54 17.87
N GLU A 7 -21.31 2.27 17.84
CA GLU A 7 -20.77 1.27 16.91
C GLU A 7 -21.08 1.61 15.44
N LEU A 8 -22.29 2.11 15.14
CA LEU A 8 -22.64 2.62 13.81
C LEU A 8 -21.87 3.89 13.46
N ALA A 9 -21.56 4.78 14.40
CA ALA A 9 -20.76 5.97 14.16
C ALA A 9 -19.27 5.63 13.93
N VAL A 10 -18.74 4.59 14.58
CA VAL A 10 -17.41 4.05 14.30
C VAL A 10 -17.39 3.39 12.92
N LEU A 11 -18.40 2.58 12.60
CA LEU A 11 -18.54 1.91 11.30
C LEU A 11 -18.76 2.90 10.14
N MET A 12 -19.58 3.93 10.34
CA MET A 12 -19.85 5.00 9.38
C MET A 12 -18.80 6.11 9.39
N GLY A 13 -17.95 6.23 10.41
CA GLY A 13 -16.88 7.23 10.47
C GLY A 13 -15.62 6.78 9.73
N ASP A 14 -15.26 5.51 9.85
CA ASP A 14 -14.01 5.00 9.30
C ASP A 14 -13.99 4.94 7.76
N GLY A 15 -15.11 4.54 7.14
CA GLY A 15 -15.24 4.48 5.68
C GLY A 15 -15.05 5.85 5.00
N PRO A 16 -15.83 6.88 5.36
CA PRO A 16 -15.71 8.23 4.81
C PRO A 16 -14.36 8.89 5.11
N LEU A 17 -13.83 8.74 6.33
CA LEU A 17 -12.50 9.27 6.67
C LEU A 17 -11.41 8.63 5.82
N ARG A 18 -11.44 7.31 5.60
CA ARG A 18 -10.51 6.61 4.70
C ARG A 18 -10.70 7.07 3.25
N ALA A 19 -11.93 7.32 2.80
CA ALA A 19 -12.20 7.90 1.47
C ALA A 19 -11.56 9.28 1.31
N LEU A 20 -11.75 10.15 2.30
CA LEU A 20 -11.24 11.52 2.27
C LEU A 20 -9.71 11.53 2.30
N ARG A 21 -9.10 10.67 3.13
CA ARG A 21 -7.65 10.48 3.16
C ARG A 21 -7.11 9.96 1.82
N ALA A 22 -7.77 8.99 1.19
CA ALA A 22 -7.39 8.49 -0.13
C ALA A 22 -7.51 9.56 -1.23
N ARG A 23 -8.59 10.34 -1.24
CA ARG A 23 -8.76 11.47 -2.17
C ARG A 23 -7.69 12.55 -1.94
N ARG A 24 -7.37 12.86 -0.69
CA ARG A 24 -6.29 13.80 -0.34
C ARG A 24 -4.93 13.28 -0.79
N ALA A 25 -4.65 12.00 -0.60
CA ALA A 25 -3.44 11.34 -1.10
C ALA A 25 -3.33 11.49 -2.62
N GLN A 26 -4.39 11.17 -3.36
CA GLN A 26 -4.43 11.33 -4.81
C GLN A 26 -4.15 12.78 -5.26
N ARG A 27 -4.83 13.76 -4.64
CA ARG A 27 -4.61 15.19 -4.96
C ARG A 27 -3.19 15.64 -4.68
N ARG A 28 -2.58 15.15 -3.59
CA ARG A 28 -1.20 15.47 -3.23
C ARG A 28 -0.20 14.87 -4.21
N LEU A 29 -0.38 13.61 -4.58
CA LEU A 29 0.46 12.96 -5.60
C LEU A 29 0.39 13.70 -6.94
N ALA A 30 -0.82 14.07 -7.37
CA ALA A 30 -1.03 14.88 -8.58
C ALA A 30 -0.36 16.27 -8.50
N ALA A 31 -0.24 16.83 -7.30
CA ALA A 31 0.48 18.09 -7.04
C ALA A 31 1.99 17.91 -6.80
N GLY A 32 2.54 16.70 -7.02
CA GLY A 32 3.97 16.43 -6.78
C GLY A 32 4.38 16.39 -5.31
N LEU A 33 3.44 16.29 -4.38
CA LEU A 33 3.70 16.30 -2.94
C LEU A 33 3.82 14.88 -2.36
N PRO A 34 4.70 14.67 -1.35
CA PRO A 34 4.84 13.38 -0.72
C PRO A 34 3.59 12.97 0.06
N VAL A 35 3.35 11.66 0.09
CA VAL A 35 2.20 11.01 0.71
C VAL A 35 2.62 9.74 1.44
N ARG A 36 2.01 9.50 2.61
CA ARG A 36 2.09 8.21 3.32
C ARG A 36 0.79 7.45 3.16
N VAL A 37 0.88 6.22 2.69
CA VAL A 37 -0.26 5.31 2.52
C VAL A 37 -0.13 4.17 3.53
N PRO A 38 -1.13 3.95 4.41
CA PRO A 38 -1.12 2.80 5.30
C PRO A 38 -1.29 1.51 4.50
N CYS A 39 -0.40 0.54 4.72
CA CYS A 39 -0.40 -0.74 4.02
C CYS A 39 0.37 -1.78 4.84
N SER A 40 0.25 -3.03 4.44
CA SER A 40 1.04 -4.15 4.95
C SER A 40 1.87 -4.73 3.81
N VAL A 41 3.13 -5.03 4.08
CA VAL A 41 4.07 -5.48 3.04
C VAL A 41 4.77 -6.77 3.44
N ARG A 42 4.93 -7.68 2.48
CA ARG A 42 5.81 -8.85 2.54
C ARG A 42 6.81 -8.79 1.39
N SER A 43 8.07 -9.14 1.66
CA SER A 43 9.11 -9.25 0.64
C SER A 43 10.06 -10.37 1.01
N GLU A 44 10.63 -11.04 0.01
CA GLU A 44 11.62 -12.11 0.17
C GLU A 44 13.06 -11.58 0.18
N ARG A 45 13.24 -10.26 0.25
CA ARG A 45 14.56 -9.66 0.26
C ARG A 45 15.37 -10.07 1.49
N PRO A 46 16.70 -10.26 1.35
CA PRO A 46 17.57 -10.50 2.48
C PRO A 46 17.42 -9.41 3.54
N GLY A 47 17.20 -9.81 4.79
CA GLY A 47 17.01 -8.88 5.92
C GLY A 47 15.58 -8.36 6.10
N TRP A 48 14.63 -8.75 5.24
CA TRP A 48 13.20 -8.52 5.44
C TRP A 48 12.52 -9.77 6.02
N PRO A 49 11.55 -9.63 6.95
CA PRO A 49 10.83 -10.79 7.45
C PRO A 49 9.96 -11.42 6.35
N PRO A 50 9.83 -12.77 6.30
CA PRO A 50 9.03 -13.48 5.30
C PRO A 50 7.51 -13.41 5.60
N GLN A 51 7.06 -12.41 6.35
CA GLN A 51 5.69 -12.24 6.80
C GLN A 51 5.19 -10.82 6.55
N TYR A 52 3.88 -10.65 6.46
CA TYR A 52 3.28 -9.32 6.33
C TYR A 52 3.61 -8.46 7.54
N THR A 53 4.09 -7.26 7.26
CA THR A 53 4.42 -6.26 8.26
C THR A 53 3.57 -5.02 8.02
N ASP A 54 2.86 -4.58 9.06
CA ASP A 54 2.08 -3.34 9.02
C ASP A 54 2.96 -2.11 9.08
N GLY A 55 2.65 -1.11 8.27
CA GLY A 55 3.40 0.13 8.23
C GLY A 55 2.78 1.17 7.32
N SER A 56 3.65 1.96 6.70
CA SER A 56 3.23 2.95 5.72
C SER A 56 4.22 3.04 4.58
N LEU A 57 3.68 3.05 3.36
CA LEU A 57 4.40 3.37 2.14
C LEU A 57 4.49 4.88 1.98
N LEU A 58 5.70 5.42 2.05
CA LEU A 58 6.02 6.79 1.69
C LEU A 58 6.32 6.85 0.19
N ILE A 59 5.50 7.62 -0.50
CA ILE A 59 5.65 7.92 -1.92
C ILE A 59 6.01 9.39 -2.04
N THR A 60 7.16 9.67 -2.64
CA THR A 60 7.63 11.03 -2.91
C THR A 60 7.74 11.20 -4.42
N PRO A 61 6.85 11.98 -5.05
CA PRO A 61 6.96 12.27 -6.47
C PRO A 61 8.36 12.83 -6.81
N ALA A 62 8.90 12.43 -7.96
CA ALA A 62 10.26 12.74 -8.42
C ALA A 62 11.44 12.12 -7.63
N ARG A 63 11.21 11.33 -6.58
CA ARG A 63 12.27 10.45 -6.06
C ARG A 63 12.39 9.18 -6.91
N SER A 64 13.61 8.67 -7.00
CA SER A 64 13.94 7.39 -7.63
C SER A 64 13.53 6.17 -6.80
N THR A 65 13.07 6.35 -5.56
CA THR A 65 12.64 5.26 -4.69
C THR A 65 11.34 5.59 -3.95
N ALA A 66 10.50 4.56 -3.80
CA ALA A 66 9.45 4.50 -2.79
C ALA A 66 9.96 3.74 -1.57
N ALA A 67 9.43 4.09 -0.40
CA ALA A 67 9.95 3.61 0.89
C ALA A 67 8.82 3.07 1.76
N PHE A 68 8.85 1.79 2.10
CA PHE A 68 7.98 1.21 3.11
C PHE A 68 8.66 1.24 4.47
N GLY A 69 8.04 1.94 5.42
CA GLY A 69 8.52 2.00 6.80
C GLY A 69 7.57 1.24 7.74
N SER A 70 8.15 0.47 8.66
CA SER A 70 7.43 -0.15 9.78
C SER A 70 8.05 0.26 11.10
N ARG A 71 7.36 0.00 12.21
CA ARG A 71 7.93 0.23 13.56
C ARG A 71 8.93 -0.85 13.98
N ARG A 72 8.87 -2.03 13.37
CA ARG A 72 9.57 -3.24 13.83
C ARG A 72 10.81 -3.59 12.99
N TYR A 73 10.87 -3.09 11.76
CA TYR A 73 11.90 -3.43 10.79
C TYR A 73 12.46 -2.15 10.15
N PRO A 74 13.70 -2.20 9.62
CA PRO A 74 14.28 -1.10 8.85
C PRO A 74 13.39 -0.67 7.67
N CYS A 75 13.75 0.40 6.98
CA CYS A 75 13.01 0.85 5.80
C CYS A 75 13.25 -0.12 4.62
N LEU A 76 12.20 -0.52 3.93
CA LEU A 76 12.27 -1.27 2.67
C LEU A 76 12.11 -0.28 1.50
N GLU A 77 13.17 -0.06 0.73
CA GLU A 77 13.15 0.83 -0.43
C GLU A 77 13.08 0.06 -1.74
N PHE A 78 12.31 0.55 -2.70
CA PHE A 78 12.22 -0.04 -4.04
C PHE A 78 11.90 1.01 -5.10
N GLU A 79 12.35 0.73 -6.33
CA GLU A 79 12.20 1.66 -7.46
C GLU A 79 10.73 1.72 -7.94
N PRO A 80 10.18 2.92 -8.20
CA PRO A 80 8.93 3.09 -8.94
C PRO A 80 9.15 2.83 -10.44
N GLY A 81 8.06 2.72 -11.21
CA GLY A 81 8.10 2.35 -12.63
C GLY A 81 8.03 0.85 -12.87
N GLY A 82 7.50 0.09 -11.91
CA GLY A 82 7.33 -1.35 -11.97
C GLY A 82 5.96 -1.78 -12.49
N GLU A 83 5.69 -3.08 -12.42
CA GLU A 83 4.44 -3.69 -12.83
C GLU A 83 3.68 -4.23 -11.62
N PHE A 84 2.35 -4.22 -11.73
CA PHE A 84 1.46 -4.76 -10.71
C PHE A 84 0.77 -6.01 -11.24
N PHE A 85 0.79 -7.07 -10.45
CA PHE A 85 0.08 -8.31 -10.73
C PHE A 85 -0.99 -8.50 -9.65
N ASP A 86 -2.23 -8.60 -10.11
CA ASP A 86 -3.35 -8.94 -9.24
C ASP A 86 -3.29 -10.43 -8.88
N PRO A 87 -3.67 -10.80 -7.64
CA PRO A 87 -3.72 -12.20 -7.25
C PRO A 87 -4.74 -12.95 -8.11
N GLU A 88 -4.39 -14.16 -8.56
CA GLU A 88 -5.28 -14.97 -9.39
C GLU A 88 -6.52 -15.42 -8.59
N PRO A 89 -7.72 -15.51 -9.19
CA PRO A 89 -8.97 -15.75 -8.46
C PRO A 89 -9.04 -17.09 -7.69
N ASP A 90 -8.26 -18.07 -8.10
CA ASP A 90 -8.15 -19.40 -7.52
C ASP A 90 -7.15 -19.48 -6.34
N THR A 91 -6.44 -18.38 -6.05
CA THR A 91 -5.47 -18.29 -4.94
C THR A 91 -6.09 -17.90 -3.61
N TRP A 92 -7.41 -17.98 -3.43
CA TRP A 92 -8.10 -17.56 -2.19
C TRP A 92 -7.66 -18.26 -0.90
N TYR A 93 -6.94 -19.38 -1.01
CA TYR A 93 -6.31 -20.10 0.11
C TYR A 93 -4.87 -19.64 0.42
N ASP A 94 -4.23 -18.88 -0.48
CA ASP A 94 -2.88 -18.34 -0.30
C ASP A 94 -2.94 -17.14 0.65
N HIS A 95 -1.95 -17.00 1.54
CA HIS A 95 -1.82 -15.82 2.39
C HIS A 95 -1.68 -14.50 1.60
N ASP A 96 -1.35 -14.58 0.30
CA ASP A 96 -1.23 -13.45 -0.62
C ASP A 96 -2.50 -13.13 -1.41
N TRP A 97 -3.60 -13.86 -1.21
CA TRP A 97 -4.83 -13.73 -2.03
C TRP A 97 -5.41 -12.31 -2.12
N ALA A 98 -5.13 -11.45 -1.13
CA ALA A 98 -5.58 -10.06 -1.08
C ALA A 98 -4.48 -9.03 -1.37
N ALA A 99 -3.26 -9.48 -1.70
CA ALA A 99 -2.11 -8.63 -1.94
C ALA A 99 -1.89 -8.43 -3.43
N THR A 100 -1.62 -7.20 -3.84
CA THR A 100 -1.12 -6.94 -5.19
C THR A 100 0.39 -7.12 -5.18
N VAL A 101 0.91 -7.95 -6.08
CA VAL A 101 2.36 -8.12 -6.25
C VAL A 101 2.88 -6.93 -7.05
N TYR A 102 3.84 -6.21 -6.49
CA TYR A 102 4.58 -5.17 -7.20
C TYR A 102 5.96 -5.70 -7.58
N GLN A 103 6.24 -5.69 -8.87
CA GLN A 103 7.54 -6.06 -9.43
C GLN A 103 8.28 -4.76 -9.81
N PRO A 104 9.30 -4.32 -9.04
CA PRO A 104 10.09 -3.15 -9.39
C PRO A 104 10.74 -3.28 -10.78
N PRO A 105 11.08 -2.18 -11.46
CA PRO A 105 11.83 -2.26 -12.71
C PRO A 105 13.16 -2.99 -12.52
N GLY A 106 13.61 -3.70 -13.56
CA GLY A 106 14.83 -4.51 -13.53
C GLY A 106 14.66 -5.86 -12.80
N ALA A 107 15.76 -6.37 -12.24
CA ALA A 107 15.81 -7.65 -11.52
C ALA A 107 15.54 -7.52 -10.01
N GLY A 108 14.80 -6.48 -9.60
CA GLY A 108 14.45 -6.27 -8.20
C GLY A 108 13.54 -7.37 -7.67
N ALA A 109 13.73 -7.78 -6.41
CA ALA A 109 12.83 -8.73 -5.78
C ALA A 109 11.42 -8.14 -5.61
N ALA A 110 10.40 -8.95 -5.89
CA ALA A 110 8.99 -8.62 -5.78
C ALA A 110 8.60 -8.19 -4.36
N VAL A 111 7.58 -7.36 -4.29
CA VAL A 111 7.03 -6.82 -3.05
C VAL A 111 5.52 -7.05 -3.06
N ASN A 112 5.01 -7.85 -2.12
CA ASN A 112 3.59 -8.06 -1.96
C ASN A 112 3.01 -6.94 -1.11
N ILE A 113 2.08 -6.17 -1.67
CA ILE A 113 1.50 -4.97 -1.04
C ILE A 113 0.02 -5.21 -0.78
N GLN A 114 -0.34 -5.30 0.50
CA GLN A 114 -1.73 -5.25 0.95
C GLN A 114 -2.09 -3.81 1.27
N VAL A 115 -2.97 -3.25 0.46
CA VAL A 115 -3.45 -1.89 0.62
C VAL A 115 -4.97 -1.87 0.50
N HIS A 116 -5.61 -1.04 1.31
CA HIS A 116 -7.05 -0.85 1.21
C HIS A 116 -7.41 -0.34 -0.20
N THR A 117 -8.42 -0.94 -0.84
CA THR A 117 -8.85 -0.71 -2.24
C THR A 117 -8.93 0.77 -2.65
N ARG A 118 -9.40 1.64 -1.75
CA ARG A 118 -9.46 3.09 -1.96
C ARG A 118 -8.11 3.78 -2.23
N TYR A 119 -7.00 3.21 -1.78
CA TYR A 119 -5.65 3.70 -2.06
C TYR A 119 -4.96 2.93 -3.19
N LEU A 120 -5.54 1.83 -3.68
CA LEU A 120 -4.93 1.00 -4.72
C LEU A 120 -4.69 1.81 -6.00
N GLY A 121 -5.67 2.58 -6.47
CA GLY A 121 -5.53 3.46 -7.64
C GLY A 121 -4.37 4.46 -7.51
N PRO A 122 -4.33 5.28 -6.44
CA PRO A 122 -3.21 6.18 -6.18
C PRO A 122 -1.84 5.49 -6.07
N VAL A 123 -1.77 4.31 -5.44
CA VAL A 123 -0.52 3.53 -5.33
C VAL A 123 -0.07 3.03 -6.70
N ARG A 124 -0.99 2.49 -7.51
CA ARG A 124 -0.70 2.04 -8.87
C ARG A 124 -0.21 3.16 -9.77
N LEU A 125 -0.86 4.32 -9.70
CA LEU A 125 -0.46 5.48 -10.49
C LEU A 125 0.92 6.02 -10.10
N ALA A 126 1.28 5.93 -8.82
CA ALA A 126 2.53 6.53 -8.35
C ALA A 126 3.74 5.58 -8.38
N LEU A 127 3.52 4.26 -8.36
CA LEU A 127 4.59 3.25 -8.47
C LEU A 127 4.64 2.56 -9.83
N GLY A 128 3.54 2.55 -10.59
CA GLY A 128 3.47 1.86 -11.87
C GLY A 128 4.29 2.57 -12.95
N LYS A 129 4.51 1.88 -14.06
CA LYS A 129 4.95 2.52 -15.31
C LYS A 129 3.90 3.56 -15.73
N GLY A 130 4.33 4.81 -15.86
CA GLY A 130 3.54 5.91 -16.43
C GLY A 130 3.40 5.79 -17.94
#